data_AF-A0A8B9YYJ8-F1
#
_entry.id   AF-A0A8B9YYJ8-F1
#
_cell.length_a   1.000
_cell.length_b   1.000
_cell.length_c   1.000
_cell.angle_alpha   90.00
_cell.angle_beta   90.00
_cell.angle_gamma   90.00
#
_symmetry.space_group_name_H-M   'P 1'
#
loop_
_entity.id
_entity.type
_entity.pdbx_description
1 polymer ?
#
loop_
_entity_poly.entity_id
_entity_poly.type
_entity_poly.pdbx_seq_one_letter_code
_entity_poly.pdbx_strand_id
1 'polypeptide(L)'
;CGPPMCFVAVSRGVEGTRFSLKCIKDKKVPIGVTVVIAALLLTIIALAGKYLEKCPSCPSCSSPVLSSCLGNGIGYREKCFYFVEDETDWNRSQISCLSLRAHLASIDTQEELHFLLRYGRSWHYWIGLHREGSGPWKWSNGSLFSNWYVPSSSGEHNHGLG
;
A
#
# COMPACT_ATOMS: atom_id res chain seq x y z
N CYS A 1 -8.55 17.32 -7.72
CA CYS A 1 -7.67 16.15 -7.55
C CYS A 1 -8.05 15.42 -6.28
N GLY A 2 -8.62 14.22 -6.39
CA GLY A 2 -8.77 13.34 -5.23
C GLY A 2 -7.42 12.78 -4.77
N PRO A 3 -7.35 12.19 -3.56
CA PRO A 3 -6.15 11.47 -3.14
C PRO A 3 -5.88 10.28 -4.10
N PRO A 4 -4.61 9.90 -4.31
CA PRO A 4 -4.30 8.71 -5.08
C PRO A 4 -4.86 7.45 -4.43
N MET A 5 -5.02 6.41 -5.23
CA MET A 5 -5.57 5.12 -4.83
C MET A 5 -4.60 4.00 -5.14
N CYS A 6 -4.73 2.88 -4.43
CA CYS A 6 -3.84 1.73 -4.59
C CYS A 6 -4.62 0.41 -4.66
N PHE A 7 -3.99 -0.56 -5.30
CA PHE A 7 -4.33 -1.98 -5.29
C PHE A 7 -3.15 -2.71 -4.66
N VAL A 8 -3.40 -3.64 -3.74
CA VAL A 8 -2.34 -4.43 -3.10
C VAL A 8 -2.59 -5.91 -3.33
N ALA A 9 -1.60 -6.64 -3.84
CA ALA A 9 -1.75 -8.05 -4.15
C ALA A 9 -2.20 -8.85 -2.90
N VAL A 10 -3.16 -9.74 -3.08
CA VAL A 10 -3.64 -10.63 -2.01
C VAL A 10 -2.60 -11.73 -1.78
N SER A 11 -2.24 -11.98 -0.52
CA SER A 11 -1.37 -13.09 -0.15
C SER A 11 -1.90 -14.41 -0.70
N ARG A 12 -1.10 -15.13 -1.49
CA ARG A 12 -1.40 -16.53 -1.78
C ARG A 12 -1.18 -17.30 -0.48
N GLY A 13 -2.23 -17.86 0.07
CA GLY A 13 -2.11 -18.83 1.16
C GLY A 13 -1.33 -20.04 0.68
N VAL A 14 0.00 -20.00 0.78
CA VAL A 14 0.85 -21.19 0.67
C VAL A 14 0.82 -21.85 2.04
N GLU A 15 0.12 -22.98 2.11
CA GLU A 15 0.11 -23.86 3.26
C GLU A 15 1.53 -24.36 3.54
N GLY A 16 2.09 -23.99 4.70
CA GLY A 16 3.20 -24.67 5.35
C GLY A 16 4.61 -24.45 4.78
N THR A 17 5.34 -23.49 5.33
CA THR A 17 6.60 -23.78 6.03
C THR A 17 6.84 -22.74 7.13
N ARG A 18 6.77 -23.21 8.38
CA ARG A 18 7.26 -22.49 9.56
C ARG A 18 8.74 -22.20 9.33
N PHE A 19 9.11 -20.96 8.95
CA PHE A 19 10.50 -20.53 9.04
C PHE A 19 10.89 -20.53 10.52
N SER A 20 11.46 -21.65 10.94
CA SER A 20 12.18 -21.79 12.19
C SER A 20 13.24 -20.70 12.20
N LEU A 21 13.04 -19.66 13.00
CA LEU A 21 14.10 -18.78 13.47
C LEU A 21 15.07 -19.65 14.27
N LYS A 22 15.95 -20.35 13.55
CA LYS A 22 17.10 -21.02 14.12
C LYS A 22 17.86 -19.96 14.91
N CYS A 23 18.00 -20.23 16.20
CA CYS A 23 18.74 -19.43 17.17
C CYS A 23 19.98 -18.80 16.52
N ILE A 24 20.10 -17.49 16.60
CA ILE A 24 21.39 -16.81 16.41
C ILE A 24 22.27 -17.34 17.53
N LYS A 25 23.03 -18.40 17.22
CA LYS A 25 24.09 -18.93 18.07
C LYS A 25 24.89 -17.73 18.57
N ASP A 26 25.07 -17.64 19.88
CA ASP A 26 26.04 -16.79 20.57
C ASP A 26 27.38 -16.81 19.83
N LYS A 27 27.53 -15.91 18.86
CA LYS A 27 28.84 -15.47 18.43
C LYS A 27 29.21 -14.42 19.45
N LYS A 28 30.16 -14.74 20.31
CA LYS A 28 30.90 -13.73 21.09
C LYS A 28 31.59 -12.82 20.09
N VAL A 29 30.84 -11.80 19.63
CA VAL A 29 31.39 -10.74 18.81
C VAL A 29 32.36 -10.00 19.74
N PRO A 30 33.66 -9.93 19.39
CA PRO A 30 34.62 -9.27 20.25
C PRO A 30 34.16 -7.83 20.47
N ILE A 31 34.31 -7.33 21.70
CA ILE A 31 33.82 -6.00 22.13
C ILE A 31 34.29 -4.90 21.17
N GLY A 32 35.48 -5.05 20.57
CA GLY A 32 35.98 -4.14 19.54
C GLY A 32 35.09 -4.06 18.30
N VAL A 33 34.52 -5.17 17.83
CA VAL A 33 33.68 -5.20 16.63
C VAL A 33 32.31 -4.58 16.90
N THR A 34 31.72 -4.78 18.07
CA THR A 34 30.44 -4.11 18.43
C THR A 34 30.61 -2.61 18.61
N VAL A 35 31.72 -2.17 19.22
CA VAL A 35 32.04 -0.74 19.37
C VAL A 35 32.28 -0.06 18.02
N VAL A 36 33.00 -0.71 17.11
CA VAL A 36 33.24 -0.18 15.75
C VAL A 36 31.94 -0.06 14.96
N ILE A 37 31.07 -1.08 14.99
CA ILE A 37 29.76 -1.02 14.32
C ILE A 37 28.88 0.08 14.93
N ALA A 38 28.84 0.21 16.25
CA ALA A 38 28.08 1.27 16.91
C ALA A 38 28.59 2.67 16.54
N ALA A 39 29.91 2.88 16.48
CA ALA A 39 30.51 4.14 16.05
C ALA A 39 30.21 4.46 14.57
N LEU A 40 30.24 3.46 13.69
CA LEU A 40 29.88 3.61 12.27
C LEU A 40 28.38 3.97 12.11
N LEU A 41 27.49 3.34 12.88
CA LEU A 41 26.06 3.69 12.84
C LEU A 41 25.80 5.11 13.35
N LEU A 42 26.43 5.51 14.46
CA LEU A 42 26.27 6.86 15.00
C LEU A 42 26.80 7.95 14.06
N THR A 43 27.90 7.70 13.36
CA THR A 43 28.43 8.64 12.35
C THR A 43 27.50 8.74 11.14
N ILE A 44 26.95 7.63 10.66
CA ILE A 44 25.95 7.63 9.57
C ILE A 44 24.68 8.39 10.00
N ILE A 45 24.18 8.18 11.23
CA ILE A 45 23.00 8.88 11.76
C ILE A 45 23.29 10.38 11.93
N ALA A 46 24.48 10.79 12.37
CA ALA A 46 24.86 12.20 12.47
C ALA A 46 24.97 12.89 11.09
N LEU A 47 25.45 12.16 10.08
CA LEU A 47 25.48 12.64 8.69
C LEU A 47 24.07 12.73 8.10
N ALA A 48 23.20 11.77 8.38
CA ALA A 48 21.79 11.78 7.97
C ALA A 48 20.95 12.81 8.75
N GLY A 49 21.29 13.09 10.00
CA GLY A 49 20.67 14.12 10.84
C GLY A 49 20.94 15.54 10.36
N LYS A 50 22.00 15.75 9.56
CA LYS A 50 22.20 16.98 8.78
C LYS A 50 21.38 17.03 7.49
N TYR A 51 20.81 15.91 7.07
CA TYR A 51 20.09 15.76 5.79
C TYR A 51 18.56 15.68 5.94
N LEU A 52 18.00 15.79 7.15
CA LEU A 52 16.57 15.72 7.38
C LEU A 52 16.01 16.94 8.12
N GLU A 53 16.41 18.16 7.78
CA GLU A 53 15.64 19.35 8.19
C GLU A 53 15.69 20.47 7.16
N LYS A 54 14.88 20.30 6.09
CA LYS A 54 14.02 21.37 5.53
C LYS A 54 13.26 20.86 4.31
N CYS A 55 11.96 20.60 4.49
CA CYS A 55 10.99 21.06 3.51
C CYS A 55 10.20 22.18 4.17
N PRO A 56 10.42 23.45 3.75
CA PRO A 56 9.53 24.55 4.09
C PRO A 56 8.12 24.20 3.61
N SER A 57 7.13 24.62 4.38
CA SER A 57 5.68 24.56 4.12
C SER A 57 5.28 24.34 2.65
N CYS A 58 4.45 23.33 2.41
CA CYS A 58 3.91 22.97 1.09
C CYS A 58 3.27 24.18 0.38
N PRO A 59 3.54 24.42 -0.92
CA PRO A 59 2.79 25.40 -1.68
C PRO A 59 1.35 24.92 -1.89
N SER A 60 0.41 25.84 -1.64
CA SER A 60 -1.03 25.66 -1.85
C SER A 60 -1.33 25.26 -3.31
N CYS A 61 -2.24 24.30 -3.48
CA CYS A 61 -2.65 23.73 -4.75
C CYS A 61 -3.15 24.80 -5.73
N SER A 62 -2.45 24.96 -6.85
CA SER A 62 -2.92 25.68 -8.03
C SER A 62 -2.87 24.73 -9.24
N SER A 63 -4.04 24.35 -9.74
CA SER A 63 -4.25 23.54 -10.96
C SER A 63 -4.28 24.50 -12.18
N PRO A 64 -3.79 24.17 -13.40
CA PRO A 64 -4.30 23.03 -14.17
C PRO A 64 -3.28 22.40 -15.13
N VAL A 65 -2.55 21.38 -14.70
CA VAL A 65 -2.04 20.33 -15.62
C VAL A 65 -1.96 19.01 -14.86
N LEU A 66 -2.98 18.17 -15.04
CA LEU A 66 -2.87 16.73 -14.90
C LEU A 66 -1.84 16.24 -15.94
N SER A 67 -0.55 16.28 -15.59
CA SER A 67 0.52 15.69 -16.41
C SER A 67 1.01 14.43 -15.72
N SER A 68 0.13 13.43 -15.78
CA SER A 68 0.35 12.04 -15.38
C SER A 68 0.55 11.80 -13.88
N CYS A 69 -0.03 10.70 -13.41
CA CYS A 69 0.20 10.23 -12.06
C CYS A 69 1.70 10.15 -11.76
N LEU A 70 2.10 10.53 -10.55
CA LEU A 70 3.50 10.51 -10.17
C LEU A 70 4.07 9.09 -10.28
N GLY A 71 5.32 8.97 -10.71
CA GLY A 71 6.02 7.69 -10.76
C GLY A 71 5.33 6.68 -11.70
N ASN A 72 5.02 5.50 -11.16
CA ASN A 72 4.40 4.38 -11.90
C ASN A 72 2.86 4.35 -11.80
N GLY A 73 2.22 5.47 -11.41
CA GLY A 73 0.78 5.53 -11.28
C GLY A 73 0.07 5.43 -12.64
N ILE A 74 -1.04 4.69 -12.66
CA ILE A 74 -1.93 4.58 -13.80
C ILE A 74 -3.03 5.63 -13.67
N GLY A 75 -3.16 6.49 -14.68
CA GLY A 75 -4.20 7.53 -14.72
C GLY A 75 -5.47 7.04 -15.38
N TYR A 76 -6.62 7.30 -14.75
CA TYR A 76 -7.94 7.18 -15.39
C TYR A 76 -8.80 8.37 -14.97
N ARG A 77 -9.21 9.20 -15.94
CA ARG A 77 -9.87 10.50 -15.69
C ARG A 77 -9.05 11.35 -14.70
N GLU A 78 -9.65 11.80 -13.61
CA GLU A 78 -9.00 12.63 -12.58
C GLU A 78 -8.41 11.84 -11.41
N LYS A 79 -8.26 10.51 -11.59
CA LYS A 79 -7.80 9.58 -10.54
C LYS A 79 -6.47 8.93 -10.93
N CYS A 80 -5.70 8.60 -9.90
CA CYS A 80 -4.43 7.90 -10.01
C CYS A 80 -4.43 6.62 -9.21
N PHE A 81 -3.96 5.54 -9.83
CA PHE A 81 -3.96 4.19 -9.27
C PHE A 81 -2.56 3.60 -9.24
N TYR A 82 -2.18 3.02 -8.10
CA TYR A 82 -0.91 2.33 -7.93
C TYR A 82 -1.15 0.85 -7.69
N PHE A 83 -0.38 -0.01 -8.33
CA PHE A 83 -0.40 -1.45 -8.06
C PHE A 83 0.82 -1.80 -7.22
N VAL A 84 0.57 -2.35 -6.03
CA VAL A 84 1.57 -2.78 -5.05
C VAL A 84 1.54 -4.30 -5.04
N GLU A 85 2.66 -4.94 -5.37
CA GLU A 85 2.77 -6.39 -5.44
C GLU A 85 3.16 -7.05 -4.10
N ASP A 86 3.05 -6.30 -2.99
CA ASP A 86 3.31 -6.82 -1.66
C ASP A 86 2.12 -7.64 -1.15
N GLU A 87 2.26 -8.96 -1.24
CA GLU A 87 1.32 -9.95 -0.73
C GLU A 87 1.07 -9.74 0.78
N THR A 88 -0.08 -9.13 1.13
CA THR A 88 -0.45 -8.79 2.51
C THR A 88 -1.94 -9.01 2.80
N ASP A 89 -2.35 -8.95 4.07
CA ASP A 89 -3.76 -8.93 4.46
C ASP A 89 -4.34 -7.51 4.34
N TRP A 90 -5.67 -7.39 4.18
CA TRP A 90 -6.37 -6.12 3.92
C TRP A 90 -5.93 -4.94 4.80
N ASN A 91 -5.81 -5.15 6.12
CA ASN A 91 -5.42 -4.08 7.04
C ASN A 91 -3.97 -3.60 6.79
N ARG A 92 -3.06 -4.52 6.49
CA ARG A 92 -1.67 -4.19 6.10
C ARG A 92 -1.64 -3.53 4.73
N SER A 93 -2.51 -3.94 3.82
CA SER A 93 -2.65 -3.31 2.51
C SER A 93 -3.06 -1.84 2.64
N GLN A 94 -4.03 -1.52 3.50
CA GLN A 94 -4.39 -0.13 3.78
C GLN A 94 -3.20 0.67 4.33
N ILE A 95 -2.44 0.11 5.27
CA ILE A 95 -1.24 0.76 5.82
C ILE A 95 -0.17 0.98 4.73
N SER A 96 0.04 -0.01 3.85
CA SER A 96 0.98 0.10 2.73
C SER A 96 0.59 1.26 1.81
N CYS A 97 -0.69 1.42 1.52
CA CYS A 97 -1.18 2.51 0.69
C CYS A 97 -1.02 3.88 1.34
N LEU A 98 -1.24 3.97 2.66
CA LEU A 98 -1.01 5.21 3.39
C LEU A 98 0.44 5.68 3.31
N SER A 99 1.41 4.76 3.17
CA SER A 99 2.82 5.12 2.93
C SER A 99 3.04 5.83 1.58
N LEU A 100 2.17 5.59 0.60
CA LEU A 100 2.13 6.25 -0.71
C LEU A 100 1.23 7.49 -0.72
N ARG A 101 0.75 7.93 0.46
CA ARG A 101 -0.32 8.94 0.60
C ARG A 101 -1.59 8.59 -0.17
N ALA A 102 -1.85 7.29 -0.32
CA ALA A 102 -2.98 6.72 -1.03
C ALA A 102 -3.90 5.95 -0.08
N HIS A 103 -5.09 5.63 -0.55
CA HIS A 103 -6.02 4.71 0.12
C HIS A 103 -6.28 3.50 -0.78
N LEU A 104 -6.70 2.38 -0.19
CA LEU A 104 -7.21 1.25 -0.97
C LEU A 104 -8.29 1.73 -1.94
N ALA A 105 -8.20 1.25 -3.18
CA ALA A 105 -8.93 1.83 -4.30
C ALA A 105 -10.44 1.73 -4.12
N SER A 106 -11.12 2.84 -4.42
CA SER A 106 -12.55 2.87 -4.69
C SER A 106 -12.80 2.97 -6.19
N ILE A 107 -13.73 2.17 -6.68
CA ILE A 107 -14.08 2.12 -8.09
C ILE A 107 -15.52 2.58 -8.23
N ASP A 108 -15.72 3.62 -9.04
CA ASP A 108 -17.01 4.28 -9.19
C ASP A 108 -17.81 3.67 -10.34
N THR A 109 -17.13 3.17 -11.37
CA THR A 109 -17.76 2.74 -12.63
C THR A 109 -17.21 1.44 -13.18
N GLN A 110 -18.02 0.75 -13.99
CA GLN A 110 -17.61 -0.47 -14.68
C GLN A 110 -16.49 -0.21 -15.68
N GLU A 111 -16.53 0.92 -16.38
CA GLU A 111 -15.50 1.28 -17.35
C GLU A 111 -14.14 1.49 -16.67
N GLU A 112 -14.13 2.07 -15.46
CA GLU A 112 -12.94 2.24 -14.63
C GLU A 112 -12.35 0.88 -14.22
N LEU A 113 -13.18 -0.06 -13.75
CA LEU A 113 -12.71 -1.42 -13.44
C LEU A 113 -12.13 -2.11 -14.68
N HIS A 114 -12.86 -2.12 -15.79
CA HIS A 114 -12.41 -2.76 -17.04
C HIS A 114 -11.13 -2.15 -17.60
N PHE A 115 -10.89 -0.87 -17.34
CA PHE A 115 -9.61 -0.23 -17.65
C PHE A 115 -8.50 -0.72 -16.73
N LEU A 116 -8.73 -0.75 -15.41
CA LEU A 116 -7.74 -1.08 -14.40
C LEU A 116 -7.32 -2.56 -14.40
N LEU A 117 -8.23 -3.47 -14.75
CA LEU A 117 -7.94 -4.91 -14.90
C LEU A 117 -6.81 -5.22 -15.90
N ARG A 118 -6.48 -4.28 -16.79
CA ARG A 118 -5.41 -4.45 -17.79
C ARG A 118 -4.00 -4.28 -17.22
N TYR A 119 -3.88 -3.71 -16.01
CA TYR A 119 -2.60 -3.34 -15.40
C TYR A 119 -2.21 -4.23 -14.23
N GLY A 120 -3.16 -5.03 -13.71
CA GLY A 120 -2.89 -6.01 -12.67
C GLY A 120 -1.99 -7.13 -13.18
N ARG A 121 -0.94 -7.44 -12.42
CA ARG A 121 -0.04 -8.59 -12.63
C ARG A 121 -0.43 -9.79 -11.77
N SER A 122 -1.00 -9.54 -10.61
CA SER A 122 -1.51 -10.54 -9.69
C SER A 122 -2.96 -10.90 -10.01
N TRP A 123 -3.35 -12.14 -9.69
CA TRP A 123 -4.72 -12.62 -9.90
C TRP A 123 -5.73 -11.92 -9.01
N HIS A 124 -5.31 -11.46 -7.82
CA HIS A 124 -6.18 -10.85 -6.86
C HIS A 124 -5.52 -9.64 -6.20
N TYR A 125 -6.27 -8.56 -6.06
CA TYR A 125 -5.87 -7.34 -5.36
C TYR A 125 -6.89 -6.95 -4.30
N TRP A 126 -6.42 -6.53 -3.14
CA TRP A 126 -7.23 -5.83 -2.14
C TRP A 126 -7.68 -4.47 -2.67
N ILE A 127 -8.93 -4.14 -2.36
CA ILE A 127 -9.57 -2.84 -2.64
C ILE A 127 -10.18 -2.25 -1.39
N GLY A 128 -10.62 -1.00 -1.50
CA GLY A 128 -11.13 -0.22 -0.37
C GLY A 128 -12.54 -0.62 0.06
N LEU A 129 -13.06 -1.77 -0.38
CA LEU A 129 -14.39 -2.25 -0.08
C LEU A 129 -14.40 -3.04 1.23
N HIS A 130 -15.11 -2.53 2.23
CA HIS A 130 -15.20 -3.12 3.56
C HIS A 130 -16.62 -3.01 4.14
N ARG A 131 -16.95 -3.82 5.14
CA ARG A 131 -18.18 -3.69 5.93
C ARG A 131 -17.91 -3.93 7.41
N GLU A 132 -18.76 -3.37 8.25
CA GLU A 132 -18.74 -3.62 9.69
C GLU A 132 -19.85 -4.60 10.05
N GLY A 133 -19.49 -5.78 10.56
CA GLY A 133 -20.45 -6.85 10.86
C GLY A 133 -21.31 -7.22 9.65
N SER A 134 -22.64 -7.16 9.83
CA SER A 134 -23.65 -7.35 8.79
C SER A 134 -24.12 -6.05 8.12
N GLY A 135 -23.41 -4.94 8.35
CA GLY A 135 -23.71 -3.65 7.76
C GLY A 135 -23.48 -3.58 6.24
N PRO A 136 -23.88 -2.48 5.60
CA PRO A 136 -23.70 -2.30 4.16
C PRO A 136 -22.21 -2.19 3.81
N TRP A 137 -21.88 -2.66 2.60
CA TRP A 137 -20.56 -2.47 2.01
C TRP A 137 -20.30 -0.99 1.74
N LYS A 138 -19.11 -0.53 2.13
CA LYS A 138 -18.64 0.85 2.00
C LYS A 138 -17.27 0.88 1.37
N TRP A 139 -17.04 1.93 0.62
CA TRP A 139 -15.72 2.30 0.15
C TRP A 139 -14.92 3.01 1.24
N SER A 140 -13.59 3.05 1.11
CA SER A 140 -12.71 3.75 2.04
C SER A 140 -12.98 5.27 2.14
N ASN A 141 -13.66 5.84 1.15
CA ASN A 141 -14.13 7.24 1.18
C ASN A 141 -15.49 7.41 1.92
N GLY A 142 -16.06 6.34 2.47
CA GLY A 142 -17.34 6.31 3.18
C GLY A 142 -18.58 6.15 2.31
N SER A 143 -18.44 6.20 0.98
CA SER A 143 -19.58 6.02 0.07
C SER A 143 -20.11 4.58 0.05
N LEU A 144 -21.41 4.43 -0.17
CA LEU A 144 -22.07 3.12 -0.22
C LEU A 144 -21.74 2.40 -1.53
N PHE A 145 -21.57 1.09 -1.44
CA PHE A 145 -21.37 0.23 -2.59
C PHE A 145 -22.68 0.01 -3.35
N SER A 146 -22.64 0.17 -4.67
CA SER A 146 -23.82 0.12 -5.56
C SER A 146 -24.05 -1.23 -6.24
N ASN A 147 -23.40 -2.32 -5.78
CA ASN A 147 -23.61 -3.71 -6.24
C ASN A 147 -23.50 -3.94 -7.78
N TRP A 148 -22.83 -3.05 -8.50
CA TRP A 148 -22.72 -3.14 -9.97
C TRP A 148 -21.68 -4.17 -10.44
N TYR A 149 -20.86 -4.71 -9.53
CA TYR A 149 -20.01 -5.87 -9.77
C TYR A 149 -20.04 -6.81 -8.56
N VAL A 150 -19.66 -8.07 -8.77
CA VAL A 150 -19.52 -9.06 -7.71
C VAL A 150 -18.05 -9.07 -7.29
N PRO A 151 -17.70 -8.61 -6.07
CA PRO A 151 -16.32 -8.66 -5.62
C PRO A 151 -15.91 -10.10 -5.28
N SER A 152 -14.65 -10.46 -5.53
CA SER A 152 -14.10 -11.75 -5.10
C SER A 152 -13.97 -11.75 -3.57
N SER A 153 -14.54 -12.74 -2.90
CA SER A 153 -14.46 -12.88 -1.45
C SER A 153 -13.06 -13.33 -1.05
N SER A 154 -12.34 -12.50 -0.32
CA SER A 154 -11.03 -12.84 0.28
C SER A 154 -11.07 -12.82 1.82
N GLY A 155 -12.26 -12.63 2.41
CA GLY A 155 -12.55 -12.74 3.85
C GLY A 155 -14.00 -12.39 4.18
N GLU A 156 -14.41 -12.59 5.44
CA GLU A 156 -15.81 -12.40 5.89
C GLU A 156 -16.26 -10.92 5.90
N HIS A 157 -15.31 -9.97 5.89
CA HIS A 157 -15.57 -8.53 5.99
C HIS A 157 -14.91 -7.68 4.89
N ASN A 158 -14.09 -8.28 4.03
CA ASN A 158 -13.30 -7.57 3.03
C ASN A 158 -13.38 -8.26 1.68
N HIS A 159 -13.25 -7.48 0.62
CA HIS A 159 -13.30 -7.97 -0.75
C HIS A 159 -12.06 -7.57 -1.55
N GLY A 160 -11.72 -8.41 -2.52
CA GLY A 160 -10.71 -8.15 -3.53
C GLY A 160 -11.31 -8.06 -4.92
N LEU A 161 -10.51 -7.56 -5.85
CA LEU A 161 -10.73 -7.72 -7.29
C LEU A 161 -9.93 -8.92 -7.78
N GLY A 162 -10.54 -9.75 -8.61
CA GLY A 162 -9.89 -10.81 -9.37
C GLY A 162 -10.56 -11.03 -10.72
#